data_AF-A0A1A8Q409-F1
#
_entry.id   AF-A0A1A8Q409-F1
#
_cell.length_a   1.000
_cell.length_b   1.000
_cell.length_c   1.000
_cell.angle_alpha   90.00
_cell.angle_beta   90.00
_cell.angle_gamma   90.00
#
_symmetry.space_group_name_H-M   'P 1'
#
loop_
_entity.id
_entity.type
_entity.pdbx_description
1 polymer ?
#
loop_
_entity_poly.entity_id
_entity_poly.type
_entity_poly.pdbx_seq_one_letter_code
_entity_poly.pdbx_strand_id
1 'polypeptide(L)'
;GNTLLCANRKDLINPVFRGLPPSFRAESHVSRGEPPPCVLEKLCELHDGLVVEAKGIKQHYFKPFVQKLFQKQILKGNEDLLTEMLDPQNFVDNNKALNREYEEYVLTVGDFDERVFLGADADEEIGTPRKIVQERTASQTVAQNQLQQHVEKSSSLAPSTPLTGRVYLKEKDLLVTPVSLATQSVSRLQSMVAGLRTSPSENLVQIFKSCSRDPTESLLAQVKTLGQTFKEHYTNDSEDTPGSHIDFAENRLKLAQILYYKVLENVLVQETKRLQGRDMSVLLEQDIFHCSMMACCLEVVLFSYSSQRTFPWIINIFKLAPFYFFKVIEVFIRSEEGLSRDMVKHLNSIEEQVLESRAWMSDSALWSALEAAGNKVPTVEEVNFSSCLDSGSGSTNGPSHLPLVAQSPIIHPRIREFRSGLGSARKEVPPSPLSVHDRYSSPAAGSAKRRLFGDDAPGPSVSLNTRMSPLPSPAKRLTFGSSSTLKSGGQGAPTTILSIPLQGVSSDRTITLIPVQPC
;
A
#
# COMPACT_ATOMS: atom_id res chain seq x y z
N GLY A 1 20.14 -19.95 24.82
CA GLY A 1 19.62 -21.02 25.68
C GLY A 1 20.25 -22.35 25.37
N ASN A 2 19.63 -23.15 24.50
CA ASN A 2 20.02 -24.54 24.19
C ASN A 2 21.53 -24.77 24.01
N THR A 3 22.20 -24.05 23.11
CA THR A 3 23.64 -24.22 22.86
C THR A 3 24.50 -23.87 24.08
N LEU A 4 24.08 -22.90 24.90
CA LEU A 4 24.82 -22.49 26.11
C LEU A 4 24.70 -23.52 27.25
N LEU A 5 23.59 -24.26 27.27
CA LEU A 5 23.31 -25.29 28.28
C LEU A 5 23.79 -26.69 27.86
N CYS A 6 24.21 -26.84 26.60
CA CYS A 6 24.68 -28.11 26.06
C CYS A 6 26.01 -28.51 26.74
N ALA A 7 26.00 -29.66 27.42
CA ALA A 7 27.17 -30.14 28.15
C ALA A 7 28.34 -30.41 27.19
N ASN A 8 29.53 -29.92 27.55
CA ASN A 8 30.79 -30.16 26.85
C ASN A 8 30.84 -29.70 25.38
N ARG A 9 29.92 -28.83 24.94
CA ARG A 9 29.87 -28.31 23.55
C ARG A 9 29.92 -26.79 23.44
N LYS A 10 30.77 -26.14 24.27
CA LYS A 10 30.98 -24.68 24.23
C LYS A 10 31.63 -24.22 22.91
N ASP A 11 32.26 -25.14 22.17
CA ASP A 11 32.82 -24.94 20.82
C ASP A 11 31.77 -24.51 19.78
N LEU A 12 30.50 -24.84 20.00
CA LEU A 12 29.40 -24.49 19.09
C LEU A 12 29.03 -23.00 19.08
N ILE A 13 29.59 -22.22 20.00
CA ILE A 13 29.25 -20.81 20.17
C ILE A 13 30.39 -19.94 19.68
N ASN A 14 30.08 -18.99 18.81
CA ASN A 14 31.04 -17.98 18.37
C ASN A 14 31.50 -17.12 19.59
N PRO A 15 32.77 -17.20 20.01
CA PRO A 15 33.26 -16.51 21.21
C PRO A 15 33.34 -14.99 21.04
N VAL A 16 33.25 -14.49 19.81
CA VAL A 16 33.24 -13.06 19.46
C VAL A 16 31.83 -12.45 19.58
N PHE A 17 30.79 -13.26 19.76
CA PHE A 17 29.42 -12.76 19.88
C PHE A 17 29.27 -11.89 21.13
N ARG A 18 28.95 -10.60 20.93
CA ARG A 18 28.85 -9.61 22.01
C ARG A 18 27.65 -9.80 22.94
N GLY A 19 26.70 -10.67 22.59
CA GLY A 19 25.52 -10.98 23.41
C GLY A 19 25.72 -12.15 24.39
N LEU A 20 26.95 -12.62 24.57
CA LEU A 20 27.24 -13.71 25.52
C LEU A 20 27.25 -13.21 26.97
N PRO A 21 26.70 -13.98 27.92
CA PRO A 21 26.78 -13.65 29.34
C PRO A 21 28.24 -13.52 29.82
N PRO A 22 28.55 -12.63 30.77
CA PRO A 22 29.90 -12.53 31.34
C PRO A 22 30.40 -13.84 31.94
N SER A 23 29.49 -14.63 32.53
CA SER A 23 29.76 -15.96 33.10
C SER A 23 30.11 -17.03 32.06
N PHE A 24 29.90 -16.79 30.75
CA PHE A 24 30.25 -17.76 29.71
C PHE A 24 31.76 -18.04 29.64
N ARG A 25 32.59 -17.02 29.94
CA ARG A 25 34.05 -17.13 29.96
C ARG A 25 34.61 -17.67 31.28
N ALA A 26 33.79 -17.72 32.34
CA ALA A 26 34.17 -18.33 33.60
C ALA A 26 33.77 -19.81 33.57
N GLU A 27 34.59 -20.68 34.15
CA GLU A 27 34.29 -22.12 34.29
C GLU A 27 33.17 -22.41 35.32
N SER A 28 32.28 -21.46 35.58
CA SER A 28 31.14 -21.66 36.45
C SER A 28 30.00 -22.35 35.71
N HIS A 29 29.58 -23.50 36.23
CA HIS A 29 28.38 -24.21 35.82
C HIS A 29 27.19 -23.25 35.81
N VAL A 30 26.57 -23.04 34.64
CA VAL A 30 25.26 -22.40 34.56
C VAL A 30 24.27 -23.35 35.21
N SER A 31 23.65 -22.93 36.32
CA SER A 31 22.70 -23.72 37.09
C SER A 31 21.55 -24.20 36.20
N ARG A 32 21.28 -25.52 36.20
CA ARG A 32 20.23 -26.18 35.39
C ARG A 32 18.78 -25.74 35.70
N GLY A 33 18.58 -24.78 36.61
CA GLY A 33 17.25 -24.30 37.04
C GLY A 33 16.95 -22.84 36.72
N GLU A 34 17.91 -22.05 36.23
CA GLU A 34 17.65 -20.66 35.83
C GLU A 34 17.17 -20.57 34.37
N PRO A 35 16.25 -19.64 34.05
CA PRO A 35 15.79 -19.48 32.68
C PRO A 35 16.97 -19.12 31.77
N PRO A 36 17.11 -19.80 30.62
CA PRO A 36 18.26 -19.61 29.76
C PRO A 36 18.38 -18.15 29.27
N PRO A 37 19.60 -17.61 29.17
CA PRO A 37 19.81 -16.28 28.62
C PRO A 37 19.29 -16.19 27.18
N CYS A 38 18.63 -15.08 26.87
CA CYS A 38 18.00 -14.81 25.60
C CYS A 38 18.81 -13.78 24.80
N VAL A 39 19.30 -14.18 23.63
CA VAL A 39 20.13 -13.33 22.75
C VAL A 39 19.31 -12.44 21.81
N LEU A 40 17.98 -12.48 21.91
CA LEU A 40 17.06 -11.92 20.93
C LEU A 40 17.24 -10.40 20.76
N GLU A 41 17.42 -9.67 21.85
CA GLU A 41 17.63 -8.22 21.81
C GLU A 41 18.92 -7.88 21.05
N LYS A 42 20.01 -8.62 21.32
CA LYS A 42 21.28 -8.42 20.62
C LYS A 42 21.19 -8.76 19.14
N LEU A 43 20.43 -9.79 18.76
CA LEU A 43 20.18 -10.11 17.36
C LEU A 43 19.37 -9.00 16.68
N CYS A 44 18.36 -8.45 17.35
CA CYS A 44 17.61 -7.32 16.82
C CYS A 44 18.50 -6.09 16.62
N GLU A 45 19.38 -5.78 17.57
CA GLU A 45 20.35 -4.68 17.43
C GLU A 45 21.31 -4.86 16.24
N LEU A 46 21.77 -6.08 15.98
CA LEU A 46 22.71 -6.37 14.89
C LEU A 46 22.07 -6.35 13.49
N HIS A 47 20.75 -6.60 13.43
CA HIS A 47 20.01 -6.77 12.19
C HIS A 47 18.90 -5.73 12.01
N ASP A 48 18.95 -4.62 12.74
CA ASP A 48 17.96 -3.54 12.75
C ASP A 48 16.52 -4.02 13.07
N GLY A 49 16.38 -5.17 13.73
CA GLY A 49 15.12 -5.81 14.03
C GLY A 49 14.29 -5.09 15.09
N LEU A 50 12.97 -5.25 15.03
CA LEU A 50 12.05 -4.70 16.02
C LEU A 50 11.92 -5.64 17.22
N VAL A 51 12.58 -5.28 18.32
CA VAL A 51 12.64 -6.10 19.55
C VAL A 51 11.24 -6.48 20.07
N VAL A 52 10.29 -5.55 20.05
CA VAL A 52 8.93 -5.80 20.55
C VAL A 52 8.21 -6.84 19.70
N GLU A 53 8.28 -6.72 18.38
CA GLU A 53 7.67 -7.70 17.47
C GLU A 53 8.36 -9.07 17.59
N ALA A 54 9.70 -9.09 17.64
CA ALA A 54 10.46 -10.33 17.80
C ALA A 54 10.11 -11.06 19.11
N LYS A 55 9.93 -10.31 20.20
CA LYS A 55 9.47 -10.87 21.49
C LYS A 55 8.05 -11.44 21.37
N GLY A 56 7.15 -10.74 20.67
CA GLY A 56 5.80 -11.22 20.38
C GLY A 56 5.81 -12.52 19.58
N ILE A 57 6.58 -12.58 18.48
CA ILE A 57 6.75 -13.78 17.65
C ILE A 57 7.30 -14.94 18.48
N LYS A 58 8.34 -14.69 19.28
CA LYS A 58 8.93 -15.70 20.16
C LYS A 58 7.88 -16.28 21.12
N GLN A 59 7.09 -15.42 21.77
CA GLN A 59 6.18 -15.83 22.84
C GLN A 59 4.91 -16.51 22.30
N HIS A 60 4.33 -16.00 21.22
CA HIS A 60 3.00 -16.40 20.75
C HIS A 60 3.02 -17.38 19.58
N TYR A 61 4.16 -17.54 18.87
CA TYR A 61 4.24 -18.38 17.68
C TYR A 61 5.35 -19.43 17.80
N PHE A 62 6.59 -18.99 18.05
CA PHE A 62 7.72 -19.91 18.12
C PHE A 62 7.62 -20.84 19.34
N LYS A 63 7.35 -20.29 20.53
CA LYS A 63 7.25 -21.09 21.76
C LYS A 63 6.13 -22.14 21.67
N PRO A 64 4.88 -21.79 21.30
CA PRO A 64 3.81 -22.80 21.15
C PRO A 64 4.09 -23.82 20.05
N PHE A 65 4.73 -23.41 18.94
CA PHE A 65 5.13 -24.33 17.88
C PHE A 65 6.13 -25.38 18.39
N VAL A 66 7.19 -24.95 19.09
CA VAL A 66 8.18 -25.88 19.67
C VAL A 66 7.52 -26.80 20.71
N GLN A 67 6.62 -26.29 21.56
CA GLN A 67 5.84 -27.11 22.49
C GLN A 67 5.01 -28.18 21.77
N LYS A 68 4.37 -27.84 20.64
CA LYS A 68 3.63 -28.81 19.82
C LYS A 68 4.53 -29.93 19.29
N LEU A 69 5.79 -29.64 18.95
CA LEU A 69 6.75 -30.65 18.52
C LEU A 69 7.15 -31.61 19.66
N PHE A 70 7.26 -31.12 20.90
CA PHE A 70 7.46 -31.96 22.09
C PHE A 70 6.24 -32.84 22.36
N GLN A 71 5.03 -32.27 22.34
CA GLN A 71 3.78 -33.01 22.55
C GLN A 71 3.59 -34.14 21.53
N LYS A 72 3.96 -33.89 20.27
CA LYS A 72 3.97 -34.88 19.19
C LYS A 72 5.10 -35.91 19.27
N GLN A 73 5.99 -35.80 20.26
CA GLN A 73 7.19 -36.64 20.41
C GLN A 73 8.14 -36.57 19.19
N ILE A 74 8.11 -35.46 18.45
CA ILE A 74 9.07 -35.17 17.38
C ILE A 74 10.38 -34.68 17.99
N LEU A 75 10.30 -33.87 19.05
CA LEU A 75 11.45 -33.38 19.82
C LEU A 75 11.52 -34.03 21.20
N LYS A 76 12.74 -34.38 21.61
CA LYS A 76 13.12 -34.88 22.94
C LYS A 76 13.98 -33.83 23.67
N GLY A 77 13.83 -33.76 24.99
CA GLY A 77 14.48 -32.78 25.86
C GLY A 77 13.55 -32.32 26.99
N ASN A 78 13.85 -31.17 27.59
CA ASN A 78 13.04 -30.58 28.65
C ASN A 78 11.92 -29.72 28.05
N GLU A 79 10.67 -30.19 28.13
CA GLU A 79 9.48 -29.54 27.57
C GLU A 79 9.12 -28.22 28.28
N ASP A 80 9.31 -28.13 29.59
CA ASP A 80 8.95 -26.93 30.37
C ASP A 80 9.84 -25.73 30.04
N LEU A 81 11.15 -25.98 29.94
CA LEU A 81 12.16 -24.96 29.67
C LEU A 81 12.47 -24.81 28.17
N LEU A 82 12.01 -25.74 27.33
CA LEU A 82 12.35 -25.87 25.91
C LEU A 82 13.87 -25.93 25.70
N THR A 83 14.53 -26.76 26.52
CA THR A 83 15.99 -26.95 26.53
C THR A 83 16.37 -28.41 26.21
N GLU A 84 17.67 -28.71 26.16
CA GLU A 84 18.23 -30.06 25.98
C GLU A 84 17.96 -30.69 24.60
N MET A 85 17.40 -29.93 23.66
CA MET A 85 17.13 -30.42 22.29
C MET A 85 18.41 -30.70 21.49
N LEU A 86 19.49 -30.01 21.83
CA LEU A 86 20.81 -30.13 21.21
C LEU A 86 21.78 -31.01 22.01
N ASP A 87 21.32 -31.60 23.12
CA ASP A 87 22.18 -32.44 23.94
C ASP A 87 22.57 -33.70 23.16
N PRO A 88 23.81 -34.22 23.32
CA PRO A 88 24.30 -35.35 22.53
C PRO A 88 23.38 -36.57 22.55
N GLN A 89 22.68 -36.79 23.66
CA GLN A 89 21.74 -37.89 23.84
C GLN A 89 20.45 -37.76 23.01
N ASN A 90 20.03 -36.53 22.70
CA ASN A 90 18.77 -36.22 22.02
C ASN A 90 18.98 -35.79 20.56
N PHE A 91 20.11 -35.15 20.25
CA PHE A 91 20.33 -34.45 18.98
C PHE A 91 20.15 -35.33 17.74
N VAL A 92 20.72 -36.55 17.74
CA VAL A 92 20.68 -37.44 16.58
C VAL A 92 19.23 -37.84 16.25
N ASP A 93 18.46 -38.19 17.28
CA ASP A 93 17.05 -38.57 17.12
C ASP A 93 16.20 -37.37 16.70
N ASN A 94 16.38 -36.23 17.36
CA ASN A 94 15.68 -34.99 17.05
C ASN A 94 15.93 -34.54 15.60
N ASN A 95 17.19 -34.57 15.15
CA ASN A 95 17.54 -34.19 13.79
C ASN A 95 16.91 -35.12 12.75
N LYS A 96 16.93 -36.44 12.99
CA LYS A 96 16.27 -37.42 12.11
C LYS A 96 14.76 -37.21 12.06
N ALA A 97 14.13 -37.02 13.22
CA ALA A 97 12.68 -36.81 13.31
C ALA A 97 12.25 -35.53 12.59
N LEU A 98 12.95 -34.41 12.81
CA LEU A 98 12.67 -33.14 12.13
C LEU A 98 12.85 -33.26 10.60
N ASN A 99 13.91 -33.92 10.14
CA ASN A 99 14.13 -34.11 8.71
C ASN A 99 13.02 -34.93 8.06
N ARG A 100 12.54 -35.98 8.73
CA ARG A 100 11.43 -36.81 8.24
C ARG A 100 10.13 -36.01 8.17
N GLU A 101 9.80 -35.25 9.20
CA GLU A 101 8.59 -34.41 9.21
C GLU A 101 8.62 -33.34 8.11
N TYR A 102 9.79 -32.73 7.87
CA TYR A 102 9.96 -31.77 6.78
C TYR A 102 9.86 -32.44 5.40
N GLU A 103 10.50 -33.60 5.20
CA GLU A 103 10.43 -34.35 3.95
C GLU A 103 8.99 -34.78 3.61
N GLU A 104 8.24 -35.28 4.60
CA GLU A 104 6.82 -35.63 4.42
C GLU A 104 5.99 -34.40 4.02
N TYR A 105 6.23 -33.25 4.65
CA TYR A 105 5.56 -32.00 4.28
C TYR A 105 5.85 -31.59 2.83
N VAL A 106 7.13 -31.55 2.44
CA VAL A 106 7.55 -31.16 1.08
C VAL A 106 6.94 -32.09 0.03
N LEU A 107 6.98 -33.40 0.26
CA LEU A 107 6.37 -34.39 -0.64
C LEU A 107 4.84 -34.28 -0.73
N THR A 108 4.18 -33.90 0.37
CA THR A 108 2.72 -33.74 0.43
C THR A 108 2.26 -32.49 -0.33
N VAL A 109 2.97 -31.38 -0.17
CA VAL A 109 2.64 -30.11 -0.84
C VAL A 109 3.18 -30.07 -2.27
N GLY A 110 4.19 -30.88 -2.58
CA GLY A 110 4.88 -30.86 -3.87
C GLY A 110 5.76 -29.63 -4.05
N ASP A 111 6.28 -29.09 -2.95
CA ASP A 111 7.11 -27.88 -2.95
C ASP A 111 8.60 -28.21 -3.15
N PHE A 112 9.43 -27.17 -3.22
CA PHE A 112 10.87 -27.28 -3.30
C PHE A 112 11.51 -27.67 -1.95
N ASP A 113 12.46 -28.60 -1.97
CA ASP A 113 13.23 -28.98 -0.76
C ASP A 113 14.30 -27.91 -0.47
N GLU A 114 14.00 -27.01 0.46
CA GLU A 114 14.89 -25.91 0.84
C GLU A 114 16.15 -26.38 1.59
N ARG A 115 16.27 -27.66 1.97
CA ARG A 115 17.49 -28.16 2.61
C ARG A 115 18.69 -28.14 1.67
N VAL A 116 18.48 -28.01 0.36
CA VAL A 116 19.55 -27.78 -0.61
C VAL A 116 20.40 -26.55 -0.25
N PHE A 117 19.82 -25.53 0.40
CA PHE A 117 20.54 -24.34 0.88
C PHE A 117 21.51 -24.64 2.04
N LEU A 118 21.47 -25.84 2.62
CA LEU A 118 22.41 -26.30 3.66
C LEU A 118 23.66 -26.97 3.06
N GLY A 119 23.70 -27.20 1.74
CA GLY A 119 24.84 -27.80 1.05
C GLY A 119 26.11 -26.96 1.20
N ALA A 120 27.27 -27.62 1.21
CA ALA A 120 28.57 -26.95 1.39
C ALA A 120 28.88 -25.92 0.30
N ASP A 121 28.42 -26.19 -0.93
CA ASP A 121 28.65 -25.37 -2.12
C ASP A 121 27.41 -24.53 -2.51
N ALA A 122 26.38 -24.49 -1.64
CA ALA A 122 25.11 -23.83 -1.94
C ALA A 122 25.25 -22.31 -2.13
N ASP A 123 26.25 -21.69 -1.52
CA ASP A 123 26.57 -20.29 -1.73
C ASP A 123 27.13 -20.00 -3.14
N GLU A 124 27.93 -20.91 -3.68
CA GLU A 124 28.50 -20.82 -5.03
C GLU A 124 27.48 -21.21 -6.11
N GLU A 125 26.73 -22.30 -5.90
CA GLU A 125 25.82 -22.85 -6.91
C GLU A 125 24.46 -22.13 -6.97
N ILE A 126 23.93 -21.68 -5.82
CA ILE A 126 22.59 -21.10 -5.72
C ILE A 126 22.63 -19.57 -5.59
N GLY A 127 23.77 -18.99 -5.20
CA GLY A 127 23.98 -17.54 -5.19
C GLY A 127 23.32 -16.81 -4.02
N THR A 128 23.53 -17.28 -2.79
CA THR A 128 22.97 -16.62 -1.59
C THR A 128 23.64 -15.24 -1.39
N PRO A 129 22.91 -14.11 -1.42
CA PRO A 129 23.50 -12.79 -1.23
C PRO A 129 24.03 -12.65 0.21
N ARG A 130 25.33 -12.88 0.40
CA ARG A 130 25.98 -12.56 1.67
C ARG A 130 26.10 -11.04 1.77
N LYS A 131 25.79 -10.46 2.94
CA LYS A 131 26.41 -9.19 3.31
C LYS A 131 27.91 -9.46 3.28
N ILE A 132 28.59 -9.06 2.22
CA ILE A 132 30.05 -9.03 2.21
C ILE A 132 30.40 -8.00 3.29
N VAL A 133 30.61 -8.49 4.52
CA VAL A 133 31.37 -7.74 5.50
C VAL A 133 32.70 -7.53 4.81
N GLN A 134 33.05 -6.27 4.59
CA GLN A 134 34.28 -5.89 3.93
C GLN A 134 35.49 -6.22 4.84
N GLU A 135 35.71 -7.50 5.14
CA GLU A 135 37.02 -7.99 5.51
C GLU A 135 37.84 -8.02 4.24
N ARG A 136 38.69 -7.00 4.09
CA ARG A 136 39.74 -6.97 3.08
C ARG A 136 40.74 -8.07 3.41
N THR A 137 40.44 -9.31 3.05
CA THR A 137 41.42 -10.38 3.00
C THR A 137 41.83 -10.53 1.55
N ALA A 138 43.12 -10.33 1.29
CA ALA A 138 43.73 -10.14 -0.03
C ALA A 138 43.80 -11.42 -0.89
N SER A 139 42.76 -12.23 -0.89
CA SER A 139 42.69 -13.48 -1.65
C SER A 139 41.30 -13.64 -2.27
N GLN A 140 40.91 -12.67 -3.11
CA GLN A 140 39.84 -12.85 -4.09
C GLN A 140 40.41 -13.66 -5.26
N THR A 141 39.92 -14.88 -5.44
CA THR A 141 40.23 -15.73 -6.58
C THR A 141 39.59 -15.18 -7.85
N VAL A 142 40.29 -15.35 -8.98
CA VAL A 142 39.94 -14.81 -10.32
C VAL A 142 38.51 -15.18 -10.79
N ALA A 143 37.95 -16.28 -10.29
CA ALA A 143 36.60 -16.73 -10.60
C ALA A 143 35.49 -15.81 -10.05
N GLN A 144 35.66 -15.25 -8.86
CA GLN A 144 34.68 -14.32 -8.26
C GLN A 144 34.58 -13.01 -9.05
N ASN A 145 35.71 -12.53 -9.58
CA ASN A 145 35.75 -11.34 -10.42
C ASN A 145 35.04 -11.54 -11.78
N GLN A 146 35.02 -12.77 -12.32
CA GLN A 146 34.35 -13.04 -13.60
C GLN A 146 32.82 -13.10 -13.45
N LEU A 147 32.30 -13.68 -12.37
CA LEU A 147 30.85 -13.63 -12.08
C LEU A 147 30.37 -12.21 -11.77
N GLN A 148 31.14 -11.46 -10.99
CA GLN A 148 30.81 -10.07 -10.64
C GLN A 148 30.75 -9.17 -11.88
N GLN A 149 31.70 -9.33 -12.81
CA GLN A 149 31.67 -8.63 -14.10
C GLN A 149 30.46 -9.01 -14.98
N HIS A 150 29.96 -10.25 -14.89
CA HIS A 150 28.78 -10.68 -15.66
C HIS A 150 27.48 -10.13 -15.08
N VAL A 151 27.36 -10.05 -13.75
CA VAL A 151 26.20 -9.45 -13.07
C VAL A 151 26.17 -7.93 -13.28
N GLU A 152 27.32 -7.26 -13.20
CA GLU A 152 27.46 -5.83 -13.51
C GLU A 152 27.16 -5.51 -14.98
N LYS A 153 27.51 -6.40 -15.92
CA LYS A 153 27.10 -6.27 -17.33
C LYS A 153 25.62 -6.57 -17.56
N SER A 154 24.97 -7.34 -16.68
CA SER A 154 23.54 -7.66 -16.80
C SER A 154 22.64 -6.49 -16.38
N SER A 155 23.07 -5.67 -15.41
CA SER A 155 22.37 -4.44 -15.02
C SER A 155 22.42 -3.34 -16.10
N SER A 156 23.37 -3.47 -17.04
CA SER A 156 23.60 -2.59 -18.19
C SER A 156 22.73 -2.91 -19.42
N LEU A 157 21.92 -3.98 -19.42
CA LEU A 157 21.09 -4.35 -20.58
C LEU A 157 19.82 -3.52 -20.76
N ALA A 158 19.46 -2.68 -19.78
CA ALA A 158 18.37 -1.74 -19.91
C ALA A 158 18.86 -0.47 -20.64
N PRO A 159 18.29 -0.08 -21.79
CA PRO A 159 18.69 1.14 -22.48
C PRO A 159 18.55 2.35 -21.54
N SER A 160 19.60 3.16 -21.46
CA SER A 160 19.61 4.38 -20.66
C SER A 160 18.66 5.40 -21.28
N THR A 161 17.38 5.37 -20.89
CA THR A 161 16.44 6.40 -21.30
C THR A 161 16.65 7.64 -20.44
N PRO A 162 16.59 8.86 -21.02
CA PRO A 162 16.78 10.11 -20.29
C PRO A 162 15.79 10.30 -19.12
N LEU A 163 14.67 9.58 -19.11
CA LEU A 163 13.65 9.59 -18.04
C LEU A 163 14.08 8.84 -16.76
N THR A 164 14.99 7.86 -16.83
CA THR A 164 15.35 7.05 -15.64
C THR A 164 16.38 7.72 -14.74
N GLY A 165 17.08 8.77 -15.22
CA GLY A 165 18.00 9.59 -14.42
C GLY A 165 19.13 8.81 -13.72
N ARG A 166 19.40 7.56 -14.13
CA ARG A 166 20.37 6.66 -13.49
C ARG A 166 21.78 7.23 -13.45
N VAL A 167 22.16 8.00 -14.47
CA VAL A 167 23.47 8.68 -14.58
C VAL A 167 23.72 9.71 -13.47
N TYR A 168 22.66 10.28 -12.86
CA TYR A 168 22.77 11.29 -11.79
C TYR A 168 22.53 10.74 -10.39
N LEU A 169 22.14 9.47 -10.28
CA LEU A 169 22.02 8.79 -9.00
C LEU A 169 23.39 8.21 -8.68
N LYS A 170 24.05 8.70 -7.62
CA LYS A 170 25.15 7.94 -7.01
C LYS A 170 24.60 6.54 -6.73
N GLU A 171 25.14 5.52 -7.39
CA GLU A 171 24.97 4.14 -7.00
C GLU A 171 25.35 4.07 -5.53
N LYS A 172 24.34 4.01 -4.66
CA LYS A 172 24.57 3.50 -3.32
C LYS A 172 24.71 2.01 -3.53
N ASP A 173 25.94 1.58 -3.83
CA ASP A 173 26.43 0.21 -3.67
C ASP A 173 26.43 -0.18 -2.18
N LEU A 174 25.31 0.05 -1.51
CA LEU A 174 25.04 -0.67 -0.30
C LEU A 174 24.47 -1.98 -0.81
N LEU A 175 25.29 -3.04 -0.73
CA LEU A 175 24.84 -4.42 -0.79
C LEU A 175 23.88 -4.66 0.37
N VAL A 176 22.66 -4.14 0.24
CA VAL A 176 21.59 -4.30 1.23
C VAL A 176 20.84 -5.56 0.86
N THR A 177 20.79 -6.51 1.79
CA THR A 177 20.02 -7.74 1.58
C THR A 177 18.52 -7.42 1.53
N PRO A 178 17.71 -8.23 0.83
CA PRO A 178 16.25 -8.04 0.80
C PRO A 178 15.62 -7.90 2.19
N VAL A 179 16.10 -8.69 3.16
CA VAL A 179 15.67 -8.59 4.57
C VAL A 179 15.98 -7.22 5.16
N SER A 180 17.19 -6.70 4.95
CA SER A 180 17.57 -5.38 5.48
C SER A 180 16.79 -4.24 4.83
N LEU A 181 16.41 -4.35 3.55
CA LEU A 181 15.51 -3.41 2.88
C LEU A 181 14.11 -3.44 3.50
N ALA A 182 13.55 -4.65 3.71
CA ALA A 182 12.25 -4.82 4.35
C ALA A 182 12.25 -4.21 5.76
N THR A 183 13.26 -4.53 6.58
CA THR A 183 13.40 -4.00 7.93
C THR A 183 13.52 -2.46 7.95
N GLN A 184 14.27 -1.88 7.02
CA GLN A 184 14.38 -0.43 6.89
C GLN A 184 13.02 0.21 6.53
N SER A 185 12.26 -0.42 5.64
CA SER A 185 10.92 0.04 5.26
C SER A 185 9.97 0.07 6.45
N VAL A 186 9.95 -1.01 7.26
CA VAL A 186 9.16 -1.08 8.50
C VAL A 186 9.64 -0.03 9.52
N SER A 187 10.94 0.10 9.74
CA SER A 187 11.51 1.10 10.67
C SER A 187 11.11 2.53 10.28
N ARG A 188 11.10 2.81 8.97
CA ARG A 188 10.64 4.09 8.44
C ARG A 188 9.16 4.32 8.73
N LEU A 189 8.30 3.34 8.47
CA LEU A 189 6.88 3.39 8.79
C LEU A 189 6.64 3.63 10.29
N GLN A 190 7.33 2.87 11.16
CA GLN A 190 7.24 3.03 12.62
C GLN A 190 7.63 4.44 13.06
N SER A 191 8.68 5.02 12.46
CA SER A 191 9.09 6.40 12.72
C SER A 191 8.02 7.42 12.29
N MET A 192 7.27 7.16 11.21
CA MET A 192 6.21 8.06 10.73
C MET A 192 4.99 8.11 11.67
N VAL A 193 4.75 7.04 12.42
CA VAL A 193 3.60 6.89 13.33
C VAL A 193 3.98 7.01 14.81
N ALA A 194 5.26 7.17 15.13
CA ALA A 194 5.77 7.23 16.48
C ALA A 194 5.13 8.38 17.28
N GLY A 195 4.65 8.08 18.50
CA GLY A 195 4.03 9.06 19.40
C GLY A 195 2.60 9.48 19.02
N LEU A 196 2.05 8.97 17.92
CA LEU A 196 0.69 9.28 17.46
C LEU A 196 -0.32 8.21 17.93
N ARG A 197 -1.61 8.56 17.86
CA ARG A 197 -2.73 7.74 18.38
C ARG A 197 -3.60 7.20 17.25
N THR A 198 -4.35 6.13 17.54
CA THR A 198 -5.38 5.55 16.66
C THR A 198 -6.69 6.34 16.70
N SER A 199 -6.63 7.62 17.05
CA SER A 199 -7.77 8.52 17.19
C SER A 199 -7.41 9.87 16.58
N PRO A 200 -8.41 10.68 16.19
CA PRO A 200 -8.17 12.06 15.79
C PRO A 200 -7.35 12.82 16.84
N SER A 201 -6.46 13.72 16.39
CA SER A 201 -5.77 14.66 17.28
C SER A 201 -6.74 15.77 17.74
N GLU A 202 -6.36 16.54 18.75
CA GLU A 202 -7.16 17.69 19.18
C GLU A 202 -7.33 18.73 18.05
N ASN A 203 -6.29 18.93 17.24
CA ASN A 203 -6.34 19.84 16.10
C ASN A 203 -7.32 19.32 15.03
N LEU A 204 -7.29 18.02 14.74
CA LEU A 204 -8.21 17.41 13.79
C LEU A 204 -9.67 17.50 14.27
N VAL A 205 -9.92 17.28 15.56
CA VAL A 205 -11.23 17.46 16.18
C VAL A 205 -11.69 18.92 16.09
N GLN A 206 -10.78 19.88 16.27
CA GLN A 206 -11.11 21.30 16.09
C GLN A 206 -11.53 21.63 14.65
N ILE A 207 -10.86 21.04 13.65
CA ILE A 207 -11.25 21.17 12.23
C ILE A 207 -12.65 20.59 12.01
N PHE A 208 -12.95 19.41 12.56
CA PHE A 208 -14.27 18.79 12.46
C PHE A 208 -15.38 19.66 13.06
N LYS A 209 -15.14 20.24 14.23
CA LYS A 209 -16.07 21.16 14.89
C LYS A 209 -16.27 22.49 14.16
N SER A 210 -15.33 22.88 13.30
CA SER A 210 -15.44 24.09 12.48
C SER A 210 -16.29 23.89 11.22
N CYS A 211 -16.59 22.64 10.87
CA CYS A 211 -17.45 22.28 9.76
C CYS A 211 -18.93 22.58 10.10
N SER A 212 -19.73 22.94 9.09
CA SER A 212 -21.17 23.16 9.28
C SER A 212 -21.89 21.91 9.78
N ARG A 213 -21.38 20.72 9.42
CA ARG A 213 -21.82 19.41 9.91
C ARG A 213 -20.60 18.69 10.46
N ASP A 214 -20.63 18.34 11.74
CA ASP A 214 -19.51 17.65 12.41
C ASP A 214 -19.42 16.18 11.92
N PRO A 215 -18.35 15.79 11.21
CA PRO A 215 -18.19 14.43 10.68
C PRO A 215 -17.63 13.44 11.71
N THR A 216 -17.39 13.84 12.96
CA THR A 216 -16.65 13.02 13.94
C THR A 216 -17.26 11.62 14.11
N GLU A 217 -18.56 11.52 14.37
CA GLU A 217 -19.20 10.23 14.62
C GLU A 217 -19.28 9.35 13.37
N SER A 218 -19.66 9.91 12.22
CA SER A 218 -19.76 9.17 10.96
C SER A 218 -18.39 8.66 10.51
N LEU A 219 -17.34 9.48 10.63
CA LEU A 219 -15.98 9.12 10.28
C LEU A 219 -15.42 8.02 11.18
N LEU A 220 -15.62 8.12 12.51
CA LEU A 220 -15.20 7.07 13.44
C LEU A 220 -15.90 5.73 13.15
N ALA A 221 -17.20 5.78 12.86
CA ALA A 221 -17.97 4.60 12.47
C ALA A 221 -17.45 4.00 11.16
N GLN A 222 -17.15 4.84 10.15
CA GLN A 222 -16.63 4.39 8.87
C GLN A 222 -15.23 3.74 9.00
N VAL A 223 -14.31 4.37 9.73
CA VAL A 223 -12.97 3.81 10.01
C VAL A 223 -13.06 2.47 10.73
N LYS A 224 -14.03 2.32 11.66
CA LYS A 224 -14.28 1.06 12.35
C LYS A 224 -14.78 -0.02 11.39
N THR A 225 -15.73 0.29 10.52
CA THR A 225 -16.28 -0.63 9.51
C THR A 225 -15.21 -1.09 8.52
N LEU A 226 -14.41 -0.17 7.99
CA LEU A 226 -13.28 -0.48 7.09
C LEU A 226 -12.26 -1.36 7.80
N GLY A 227 -11.93 -1.05 9.06
CA GLY A 227 -11.00 -1.86 9.85
C GLY A 227 -11.52 -3.28 10.12
N GLN A 228 -12.81 -3.44 10.38
CA GLN A 228 -13.41 -4.76 10.56
C GLN A 228 -13.37 -5.58 9.26
N THR A 229 -13.75 -4.96 8.13
CA THR A 229 -13.67 -5.59 6.80
C THR A 229 -12.24 -6.06 6.48
N PHE A 230 -11.25 -5.23 6.76
CA PHE A 230 -9.84 -5.59 6.58
C PHE A 230 -9.45 -6.79 7.43
N LYS A 231 -9.77 -6.81 8.73
CA LYS A 231 -9.41 -7.93 9.60
C LYS A 231 -10.02 -9.25 9.13
N GLU A 232 -11.31 -9.25 8.80
CA GLU A 232 -12.01 -10.44 8.31
C GLU A 232 -11.32 -11.01 7.07
N HIS A 233 -11.08 -10.19 6.05
CA HIS A 233 -10.40 -10.65 4.83
C HIS A 233 -8.91 -10.98 5.04
N TYR A 234 -8.23 -10.37 6.01
CA TYR A 234 -6.83 -10.66 6.31
C TYR A 234 -6.67 -12.01 7.04
N THR A 235 -7.66 -12.43 7.82
CA THR A 235 -7.62 -13.70 8.55
C THR A 235 -8.19 -14.88 7.79
N ASN A 236 -9.00 -14.63 6.77
CA ASN A 236 -9.62 -15.70 5.97
C ASN A 236 -8.60 -16.35 5.04
N ASP A 237 -8.71 -17.67 4.89
CA ASP A 237 -8.03 -18.41 3.82
C ASP A 237 -8.65 -18.01 2.47
N SER A 238 -7.80 -17.71 1.50
CA SER A 238 -8.18 -17.50 0.10
C SER A 238 -7.50 -18.54 -0.78
N GLU A 239 -8.01 -18.77 -1.99
CA GLU A 239 -7.44 -19.77 -2.92
C GLU A 239 -5.94 -19.52 -3.19
N ASP A 240 -5.53 -18.25 -3.24
CA ASP A 240 -4.17 -17.85 -3.58
C ASP A 240 -3.27 -17.56 -2.37
N THR A 241 -3.84 -17.27 -1.19
CA THR A 241 -3.08 -16.91 0.02
C THR A 241 -3.70 -17.46 1.30
N PRO A 242 -2.91 -18.15 2.16
CA PRO A 242 -3.37 -18.56 3.48
C PRO A 242 -3.75 -17.37 4.37
N GLY A 243 -4.77 -17.57 5.18
CA GLY A 243 -5.20 -16.65 6.23
C GLY A 243 -4.07 -16.38 7.20
N SER A 244 -3.87 -15.12 7.54
CA SER A 244 -2.84 -14.73 8.50
C SER A 244 -3.44 -14.55 9.90
N HIS A 245 -2.62 -14.71 10.94
CA HIS A 245 -3.10 -14.59 12.31
C HIS A 245 -3.69 -13.19 12.63
N ILE A 246 -4.74 -13.15 13.45
CA ILE A 246 -5.50 -11.95 13.79
C ILE A 246 -4.62 -10.84 14.39
N ASP A 247 -3.64 -11.18 15.24
CA ASP A 247 -2.73 -10.18 15.83
C ASP A 247 -1.97 -9.38 14.78
N PHE A 248 -1.59 -10.01 13.65
CA PHE A 248 -0.94 -9.30 12.56
C PHE A 248 -1.93 -8.34 11.90
N ALA A 249 -3.16 -8.77 11.65
CA ALA A 249 -4.21 -7.91 11.12
C ALA A 249 -4.44 -6.69 12.03
N GLU A 250 -4.55 -6.90 13.34
CA GLU A 250 -4.74 -5.83 14.32
C GLU A 250 -3.56 -4.87 14.36
N ASN A 251 -2.33 -5.37 14.35
CA ASN A 251 -1.14 -4.53 14.32
C ASN A 251 -1.07 -3.70 13.02
N ARG A 252 -1.33 -4.31 11.85
CA ARG A 252 -1.32 -3.57 10.58
C ARG A 252 -2.43 -2.53 10.51
N LEU A 253 -3.62 -2.88 10.96
CA LEU A 253 -4.74 -1.94 11.04
C LEU A 253 -4.42 -0.78 11.97
N LYS A 254 -3.81 -1.04 13.13
CA LYS A 254 -3.40 0.00 14.09
C LYS A 254 -2.46 1.02 13.43
N LEU A 255 -1.43 0.56 12.72
CA LEU A 255 -0.50 1.43 11.99
C LEU A 255 -1.21 2.24 10.91
N ALA A 256 -2.13 1.61 10.17
CA ALA A 256 -2.89 2.28 9.11
C ALA A 256 -3.86 3.33 9.67
N GLN A 257 -4.53 3.06 10.80
CA GLN A 257 -5.41 4.03 11.46
C GLN A 257 -4.64 5.26 11.94
N ILE A 258 -3.46 5.07 12.54
CA ILE A 258 -2.60 6.19 12.96
C ILE A 258 -2.19 7.01 11.73
N LEU A 259 -1.75 6.35 10.66
CA LEU A 259 -1.34 7.00 9.43
C LEU A 259 -2.52 7.75 8.78
N TYR A 260 -3.71 7.15 8.78
CA TYR A 260 -4.93 7.75 8.25
C TYR A 260 -5.27 9.08 8.93
N TYR A 261 -5.33 9.12 10.27
CA TYR A 261 -5.66 10.37 10.97
C TYR A 261 -4.58 11.44 10.76
N LYS A 262 -3.30 11.04 10.73
CA LYS A 262 -2.18 11.94 10.47
C LYS A 262 -2.27 12.56 9.07
N VAL A 263 -2.47 11.72 8.04
CA VAL A 263 -2.54 12.17 6.64
C VAL A 263 -3.79 13.00 6.42
N LEU A 264 -4.94 12.59 6.97
CA LEU A 264 -6.18 13.35 6.90
C LEU A 264 -6.00 14.75 7.51
N GLU A 265 -5.39 14.86 8.69
CA GLU A 265 -5.09 16.16 9.30
C GLU A 265 -4.20 17.02 8.40
N ASN A 266 -3.12 16.46 7.85
CA ASN A 266 -2.23 17.18 6.95
C ASN A 266 -2.99 17.70 5.71
N VAL A 267 -3.85 16.86 5.11
CA VAL A 267 -4.69 17.25 3.97
C VAL A 267 -5.63 18.39 4.35
N LEU A 268 -6.33 18.29 5.48
CA LEU A 268 -7.30 19.31 5.89
C LEU A 268 -6.65 20.62 6.29
N VAL A 269 -5.48 20.59 6.93
CA VAL A 269 -4.70 21.80 7.23
C VAL A 269 -4.27 22.51 5.94
N GLN A 270 -3.85 21.76 4.91
CA GLN A 270 -3.52 22.32 3.60
C GLN A 270 -4.75 22.89 2.89
N GLU A 271 -5.87 22.16 2.91
CA GLU A 271 -7.12 22.60 2.29
C GLU A 271 -7.72 23.82 2.98
N THR A 272 -7.67 23.90 4.32
CA THR A 272 -8.13 25.07 5.08
C THR A 272 -7.40 26.35 4.65
N LYS A 273 -6.08 26.25 4.45
CA LYS A 273 -5.26 27.36 3.94
C LYS A 273 -5.64 27.73 2.50
N ARG A 274 -5.82 26.73 1.63
CA ARG A 274 -6.16 26.92 0.22
C ARG A 274 -7.54 27.53 0.02
N LEU A 275 -8.51 27.10 0.83
CA LEU A 275 -9.91 27.53 0.76
C LEU A 275 -10.20 28.78 1.59
N GLN A 276 -9.20 29.36 2.26
CA GLN A 276 -9.34 30.54 3.11
C GLN A 276 -10.44 30.37 4.18
N GLY A 277 -10.52 29.17 4.77
CA GLY A 277 -11.49 28.86 5.83
C GLY A 277 -12.93 28.61 5.37
N ARG A 278 -13.17 28.29 4.08
CA ARG A 278 -14.49 27.77 3.66
C ARG A 278 -14.77 26.41 4.31
N ASP A 279 -16.07 26.12 4.44
CA ASP A 279 -16.58 24.88 5.01
C ASP A 279 -16.14 23.64 4.22
N MET A 280 -15.66 22.62 4.94
CA MET A 280 -15.13 21.36 4.40
C MET A 280 -16.12 20.20 4.51
N SER A 281 -17.32 20.43 5.06
CA SER A 281 -18.33 19.41 5.33
C SER A 281 -18.59 18.50 4.12
N VAL A 282 -18.74 19.09 2.92
CA VAL A 282 -19.04 18.30 1.71
C VAL A 282 -17.91 17.34 1.33
N LEU A 283 -16.64 17.69 1.60
CA LEU A 283 -15.51 16.78 1.38
C LEU A 283 -15.50 15.67 2.44
N LEU A 284 -15.70 16.03 3.71
CA LEU A 284 -15.65 15.11 4.85
C LEU A 284 -16.86 14.17 4.94
N GLU A 285 -17.93 14.45 4.20
CA GLU A 285 -19.07 13.54 4.03
C GLU A 285 -18.86 12.55 2.87
N GLN A 286 -17.75 12.62 2.12
CA GLN A 286 -17.49 11.69 1.01
C GLN A 286 -16.92 10.36 1.50
N ASP A 287 -17.77 9.33 1.56
CA ASP A 287 -17.36 7.98 1.95
C ASP A 287 -16.23 7.43 1.06
N ILE A 288 -16.29 7.70 -0.25
CA ILE A 288 -15.29 7.24 -1.23
C ILE A 288 -13.91 7.84 -0.94
N PHE A 289 -13.85 9.10 -0.47
CA PHE A 289 -12.59 9.74 -0.09
C PHE A 289 -11.96 9.05 1.12
N HIS A 290 -12.74 8.82 2.18
CA HIS A 290 -12.28 8.15 3.39
C HIS A 290 -11.88 6.69 3.15
N CYS A 291 -12.66 5.97 2.34
CA CYS A 291 -12.35 4.61 1.91
C CYS A 291 -11.03 4.56 1.11
N SER A 292 -10.86 5.47 0.13
CA SER A 292 -9.62 5.55 -0.67
C SER A 292 -8.41 5.91 0.19
N MET A 293 -8.56 6.85 1.11
CA MET A 293 -7.49 7.27 2.02
C MET A 293 -7.07 6.12 2.95
N MET A 294 -8.04 5.41 3.55
CA MET A 294 -7.76 4.25 4.40
C MET A 294 -7.12 3.10 3.59
N ALA A 295 -7.60 2.82 2.39
CA ALA A 295 -7.00 1.83 1.49
C ALA A 295 -5.54 2.16 1.18
N CYS A 296 -5.24 3.43 0.88
CA CYS A 296 -3.87 3.88 0.61
C CYS A 296 -2.98 3.77 1.86
N CYS A 297 -3.50 4.06 3.05
CA CYS A 297 -2.77 3.85 4.31
C CYS A 297 -2.44 2.37 4.53
N LEU A 298 -3.43 1.48 4.34
CA LEU A 298 -3.24 0.04 4.46
C LEU A 298 -2.25 -0.48 3.42
N GLU A 299 -2.33 -0.01 2.17
CA GLU A 299 -1.38 -0.39 1.10
C GLU A 299 0.06 -0.06 1.49
N VAL A 300 0.33 1.14 2.01
CA VAL A 300 1.67 1.53 2.48
C VAL A 300 2.13 0.62 3.62
N VAL A 301 1.25 0.29 4.57
CA VAL A 301 1.57 -0.62 5.68
C VAL A 301 1.86 -2.04 5.17
N LEU A 302 1.04 -2.57 4.26
CA LEU A 302 1.23 -3.91 3.69
C LEU A 302 2.54 -4.00 2.90
N PHE A 303 2.81 -3.00 2.06
CA PHE A 303 4.06 -2.88 1.31
C PHE A 303 5.28 -2.81 2.24
N SER A 304 5.22 -2.01 3.30
CA SER A 304 6.36 -1.81 4.22
C SER A 304 6.84 -3.11 4.87
N TYR A 305 5.91 -4.02 5.09
CA TYR A 305 6.18 -5.32 5.69
C TYR A 305 6.29 -6.46 4.66
N SER A 306 6.41 -6.15 3.36
CA SER A 306 6.52 -7.14 2.28
C SER A 306 5.39 -8.20 2.34
N SER A 307 4.15 -7.75 2.54
CA SER A 307 3.00 -8.64 2.61
C SER A 307 2.74 -9.35 1.29
N GLN A 308 2.27 -10.60 1.35
CA GLN A 308 1.78 -11.34 0.19
C GLN A 308 0.49 -10.74 -0.40
N ARG A 309 -0.23 -9.95 0.40
CA ARG A 309 -1.45 -9.22 -0.01
C ARG A 309 -1.06 -7.97 -0.79
N THR A 310 -0.66 -8.17 -2.03
CA THR A 310 -0.20 -7.11 -2.93
C THR A 310 -1.38 -6.42 -3.61
N PHE A 311 -1.21 -5.16 -4.00
CA PHE A 311 -2.20 -4.45 -4.81
C PHE A 311 -2.56 -5.28 -6.07
N PRO A 312 -3.86 -5.46 -6.40
CA PRO A 312 -5.04 -4.67 -6.01
C PRO A 312 -5.82 -5.23 -4.82
N TRP A 313 -5.24 -6.14 -4.02
CA TRP A 313 -5.98 -6.85 -2.95
C TRP A 313 -6.76 -5.90 -2.04
N ILE A 314 -6.15 -4.80 -1.61
CA ILE A 314 -6.78 -3.86 -0.67
C ILE A 314 -8.02 -3.17 -1.24
N ILE A 315 -8.00 -2.80 -2.52
CA ILE A 315 -9.15 -2.14 -3.15
C ILE A 315 -10.25 -3.15 -3.47
N ASN A 316 -9.90 -4.42 -3.72
CA ASN A 316 -10.86 -5.48 -3.94
C ASN A 316 -11.67 -5.79 -2.66
N ILE A 317 -11.02 -5.89 -1.50
CA ILE A 317 -11.73 -6.18 -0.24
C ILE A 317 -12.67 -5.04 0.17
N PHE A 318 -12.31 -3.80 -0.16
CA PHE A 318 -13.15 -2.62 0.10
C PHE A 318 -14.16 -2.35 -1.01
N LYS A 319 -14.16 -3.16 -2.08
CA LYS A 319 -15.00 -2.96 -3.28
C LYS A 319 -14.86 -1.54 -3.83
N LEU A 320 -13.64 -1.02 -3.78
CA LEU A 320 -13.30 0.32 -4.18
C LEU A 320 -12.89 0.33 -5.65
N ALA A 321 -13.61 1.07 -6.49
CA ALA A 321 -13.28 1.15 -7.91
C ALA A 321 -11.91 1.83 -8.10
N PRO A 322 -11.00 1.26 -8.92
CA PRO A 322 -9.69 1.85 -9.22
C PRO A 322 -9.79 3.31 -9.67
N PHE A 323 -10.80 3.64 -10.48
CA PHE A 323 -11.10 4.99 -10.98
C PHE A 323 -11.27 6.05 -9.87
N TYR A 324 -11.73 5.67 -8.68
CA TYR A 324 -11.81 6.60 -7.55
C TYR A 324 -10.55 6.56 -6.69
N PHE A 325 -9.96 5.38 -6.52
CA PHE A 325 -8.79 5.18 -5.67
C PHE A 325 -7.57 6.01 -6.11
N PHE A 326 -7.21 6.01 -7.40
CA PHE A 326 -5.96 6.67 -7.86
C PHE A 326 -5.92 8.16 -7.52
N LYS A 327 -7.09 8.82 -7.42
CA LYS A 327 -7.23 10.24 -7.07
C LYS A 327 -6.63 10.58 -5.71
N VAL A 328 -6.57 9.61 -4.78
CA VAL A 328 -5.99 9.80 -3.45
C VAL A 328 -4.47 9.73 -3.44
N ILE A 329 -3.84 9.04 -4.41
CA ILE A 329 -2.41 8.71 -4.38
C ILE A 329 -1.57 9.99 -4.38
N GLU A 330 -1.83 10.92 -5.32
CA GLU A 330 -1.14 12.22 -5.36
C GLU A 330 -1.36 13.01 -4.06
N VAL A 331 -2.60 13.03 -3.55
CA VAL A 331 -2.97 13.74 -2.32
C VAL A 331 -2.18 13.18 -1.14
N PHE A 332 -2.07 11.86 -1.04
CA PHE A 332 -1.35 11.15 0.00
C PHE A 332 0.16 11.44 -0.07
N ILE A 333 0.78 11.29 -1.24
CA ILE A 333 2.22 11.53 -1.44
C ILE A 333 2.60 12.97 -1.09
N ARG A 334 1.74 13.94 -1.41
CA ARG A 334 1.98 15.36 -1.14
C ARG A 334 1.75 15.76 0.32
N SER A 335 0.88 15.05 1.03
CA SER A 335 0.53 15.36 2.42
C SER A 335 1.40 14.65 3.44
N GLU A 336 2.11 13.58 3.07
CA GLU A 336 3.02 12.84 3.94
C GLU A 336 4.48 12.90 3.46
N GLU A 337 5.22 13.89 3.96
CA GLU A 337 6.66 14.00 3.71
C GLU A 337 7.47 12.87 4.34
N GLY A 338 6.90 12.06 5.24
CA GLY A 338 7.56 10.93 5.89
C GLY A 338 7.88 9.77 4.95
N LEU A 339 7.24 9.67 3.79
CA LEU A 339 7.41 8.51 2.90
C LEU A 339 8.87 8.29 2.46
N SER A 340 9.27 7.02 2.39
CA SER A 340 10.55 6.62 1.78
C SER A 340 10.46 6.71 0.26
N ARG A 341 11.61 6.74 -0.42
CA ARG A 341 11.64 6.74 -1.89
C ARG A 341 10.94 5.50 -2.48
N ASP A 342 11.09 4.34 -1.85
CA ASP A 342 10.53 3.10 -2.38
C ASP A 342 9.03 2.99 -2.09
N MET A 343 8.53 3.56 -0.98
CA MET A 343 7.09 3.74 -0.76
C MET A 343 6.47 4.65 -1.81
N VAL A 344 7.11 5.77 -2.16
CA VAL A 344 6.62 6.69 -3.20
C VAL A 344 6.63 6.01 -4.58
N LYS A 345 7.69 5.29 -4.92
CA LYS A 345 7.74 4.52 -6.18
C LYS A 345 6.65 3.47 -6.25
N HIS A 346 6.39 2.75 -5.15
CA HIS A 346 5.32 1.76 -5.06
C HIS A 346 3.96 2.39 -5.36
N LEU A 347 3.65 3.50 -4.69
CA LEU A 347 2.39 4.23 -4.93
C LEU A 347 2.27 4.75 -6.37
N ASN A 348 3.35 5.27 -6.96
CA ASN A 348 3.35 5.70 -8.36
C ASN A 348 3.15 4.52 -9.32
N SER A 349 3.79 3.38 -9.05
CA SER A 349 3.58 2.16 -9.83
C SER A 349 2.13 1.68 -9.77
N ILE A 350 1.48 1.81 -8.62
CA ILE A 350 0.04 1.53 -8.49
C ILE A 350 -0.79 2.54 -9.28
N GLU A 351 -0.48 3.83 -9.21
CA GLU A 351 -1.16 4.86 -9.99
C GLU A 351 -1.05 4.57 -11.50
N GLU A 352 0.14 4.22 -11.99
CA GLU A 352 0.39 3.80 -13.37
C GLU A 352 -0.45 2.58 -13.75
N GLN A 353 -0.46 1.52 -12.92
CA GLN A 353 -1.31 0.34 -13.14
C GLN A 353 -2.80 0.67 -13.26
N VAL A 354 -3.29 1.63 -12.46
CA VAL A 354 -4.68 2.07 -12.54
C VAL A 354 -4.93 2.83 -13.85
N LEU A 355 -4.06 3.78 -14.19
CA LEU A 355 -4.21 4.64 -15.36
C LEU A 355 -4.00 3.89 -16.68
N GLU A 356 -3.18 2.84 -16.71
CA GLU A 356 -2.90 2.08 -17.94
C GLU A 356 -3.94 0.99 -18.24
N SER A 357 -4.58 0.41 -17.21
CA SER A 357 -5.47 -0.74 -17.42
C SER A 357 -6.69 -0.81 -16.48
N ARG A 358 -6.51 -0.68 -15.15
CA ARG A 358 -7.60 -1.03 -14.21
C ARG A 358 -8.77 -0.06 -14.22
N ALA A 359 -8.52 1.22 -14.50
CA ALA A 359 -9.60 2.20 -14.67
C ALA A 359 -10.39 2.00 -15.97
N TRP A 360 -9.90 1.16 -16.90
CA TRP A 360 -10.48 0.91 -18.21
C TRP A 360 -11.23 -0.42 -18.32
N MET A 361 -11.32 -1.19 -17.22
CA MET A 361 -12.13 -2.41 -17.19
C MET A 361 -13.59 -2.12 -17.55
N SER A 362 -14.30 -3.08 -18.13
CA SER A 362 -15.66 -2.91 -18.64
C SER A 362 -16.69 -2.50 -17.58
N ASP A 363 -16.44 -2.84 -16.32
CA ASP A 363 -17.26 -2.51 -15.14
C ASP A 363 -16.81 -1.23 -14.41
N SER A 364 -15.87 -0.47 -14.98
CA SER A 364 -15.32 0.74 -14.38
C SER A 364 -16.33 1.89 -14.31
N ALA A 365 -16.27 2.64 -13.20
CA ALA A 365 -16.98 3.90 -13.02
C ALA A 365 -16.59 4.99 -14.05
N LEU A 366 -15.47 4.83 -14.75
CA LEU A 366 -15.06 5.70 -15.85
C LEU A 366 -16.15 5.78 -16.94
N TRP A 367 -16.74 4.63 -17.31
CA TRP A 367 -17.73 4.57 -18.39
C TRP A 367 -18.99 5.35 -18.04
N SER A 368 -19.48 5.21 -16.80
CA SER A 368 -20.60 6.02 -16.31
C SER A 368 -20.29 7.52 -16.28
N ALA A 369 -19.06 7.90 -15.94
CA ALA A 369 -18.63 9.30 -15.96
C ALA A 369 -18.58 9.86 -17.40
N LEU A 370 -18.12 9.05 -18.36
CA LEU A 370 -18.12 9.41 -19.79
C LEU A 370 -19.55 9.54 -20.33
N GLU A 371 -20.44 8.61 -20.00
CA GLU A 371 -21.86 8.69 -20.38
C GLU A 371 -22.52 9.96 -19.84
N ALA A 372 -22.28 10.29 -18.58
CA ALA A 372 -22.77 11.53 -17.97
C ALA A 372 -22.20 12.80 -18.65
N ALA A 373 -20.98 12.70 -19.19
CA ALA A 373 -20.33 13.76 -19.98
C ALA A 373 -20.77 13.77 -21.47
N GLY A 374 -21.73 12.92 -21.86
CA GLY A 374 -22.21 12.81 -23.24
C GLY A 374 -21.23 12.09 -24.17
N ASN A 375 -20.48 11.12 -23.64
CA ASN A 375 -19.46 10.32 -24.34
C ASN A 375 -18.38 11.15 -25.04
N LYS A 376 -18.10 12.34 -24.49
CA LYS A 376 -17.03 13.22 -24.97
C LYS A 376 -15.79 12.98 -24.14
N VAL A 377 -14.79 12.33 -24.74
CA VAL A 377 -13.48 12.16 -24.14
C VAL A 377 -12.73 13.49 -24.24
N PRO A 378 -12.27 14.08 -23.11
CA PRO A 378 -11.49 15.31 -23.13
C PRO A 378 -10.22 15.16 -23.95
N THR A 379 -9.89 16.19 -24.72
CA THR A 379 -8.64 16.28 -25.48
C THR A 379 -7.47 16.67 -24.56
N VAL A 380 -6.24 16.45 -25.01
CA VAL A 380 -5.02 16.78 -24.25
C VAL A 380 -4.96 18.28 -23.95
N GLU A 381 -5.40 19.11 -24.88
CA GLU A 381 -5.45 20.57 -24.76
C GLU A 381 -6.46 21.04 -23.69
N GLU A 382 -7.57 20.32 -23.53
CA GLU A 382 -8.61 20.65 -22.54
C GLU A 382 -8.21 20.29 -21.11
N VAL A 383 -7.35 19.28 -20.94
CA VAL A 383 -6.91 18.80 -19.61
C VAL A 383 -5.54 19.34 -19.20
N ASN A 384 -4.74 19.86 -20.14
CA ASN A 384 -3.46 20.48 -19.82
C ASN A 384 -3.65 21.83 -19.13
N PHE A 385 -2.92 22.04 -18.03
CA PHE A 385 -2.90 23.32 -17.32
C PHE A 385 -2.14 24.37 -18.15
N SER A 386 -2.66 25.61 -18.21
CA SER A 386 -2.04 26.72 -18.95
C SER A 386 -0.57 26.97 -18.57
N SER A 387 -0.15 26.60 -17.36
CA SER A 387 1.25 26.66 -16.90
C SER A 387 2.22 25.76 -17.66
N CYS A 388 1.73 24.74 -18.39
CA CYS A 388 2.57 23.87 -19.22
C CYS A 388 2.77 24.41 -20.64
N LEU A 389 1.96 25.38 -21.08
CA LEU A 389 2.02 25.97 -22.43
C LEU A 389 2.89 27.23 -22.48
N ASP A 390 3.06 27.95 -21.37
CA ASP A 390 3.69 29.28 -21.34
C ASP A 390 5.23 29.30 -21.23
N SER A 391 5.93 28.18 -21.42
CA SER A 391 7.42 28.21 -21.48
C SER A 391 8.00 28.63 -22.84
N GLY A 392 7.21 29.26 -23.71
CA GLY A 392 7.65 29.62 -25.06
C GLY A 392 7.02 30.89 -25.59
N SER A 393 7.16 32.03 -24.90
CA SER A 393 6.95 33.32 -25.56
C SER A 393 7.97 34.34 -25.07
N GLY A 394 9.04 34.47 -25.83
CA GLY A 394 10.11 35.43 -25.58
C GLY A 394 11.21 35.38 -26.64
N SER A 395 10.96 36.05 -27.76
CA SER A 395 11.93 36.54 -28.74
C SER A 395 12.25 35.72 -30.00
N THR A 396 12.35 36.51 -31.06
CA THR A 396 12.42 36.26 -32.51
C THR A 396 13.60 35.43 -33.03
N ASN A 397 13.33 34.71 -34.13
CA ASN A 397 14.22 34.22 -35.21
C ASN A 397 15.12 32.99 -34.97
N GLY A 398 14.62 31.82 -35.38
CA GLY A 398 15.38 30.60 -35.68
C GLY A 398 14.44 29.41 -36.00
N PRO A 399 14.79 28.47 -36.90
CA PRO A 399 13.87 27.41 -37.30
C PRO A 399 13.61 26.45 -36.13
N SER A 400 12.34 26.33 -35.78
CA SER A 400 11.78 25.51 -34.72
C SER A 400 11.81 24.04 -35.11
N HIS A 401 12.63 23.24 -34.40
CA HIS A 401 12.39 21.81 -34.27
C HIS A 401 12.36 21.45 -32.78
N LEU A 402 11.30 20.71 -32.42
CA LEU A 402 10.98 20.07 -31.12
C LEU A 402 10.12 20.88 -30.12
N PRO A 403 8.78 20.79 -30.22
CA PRO A 403 7.89 20.85 -29.07
C PRO A 403 7.58 19.42 -28.60
N LEU A 404 7.98 19.06 -27.37
CA LEU A 404 7.28 18.18 -26.42
C LEU A 404 8.30 17.66 -25.40
N VAL A 405 8.40 18.36 -24.29
CA VAL A 405 8.66 17.70 -23.01
C VAL A 405 7.49 18.08 -22.13
N ALA A 406 6.42 17.27 -22.20
CA ALA A 406 5.47 17.21 -21.10
C ALA A 406 6.30 16.90 -19.86
N GLN A 407 6.42 17.87 -18.95
CA GLN A 407 7.13 17.65 -17.70
C GLN A 407 6.45 16.46 -17.01
N SER A 408 7.25 15.44 -16.70
CA SER A 408 6.83 14.26 -15.93
C SER A 408 6.13 14.67 -14.62
N PRO A 409 5.34 13.78 -13.98
CA PRO A 409 4.55 14.13 -12.81
C PRO A 409 5.41 14.76 -11.71
N ILE A 410 4.80 15.68 -10.98
CA ILE A 410 5.39 16.55 -9.96
C ILE A 410 6.39 15.79 -9.07
N ILE A 411 7.66 16.20 -9.16
CA ILE A 411 8.79 15.60 -8.43
C ILE A 411 8.64 15.93 -6.92
N HIS A 412 8.52 14.90 -6.08
CA HIS A 412 8.47 15.03 -4.62
C HIS A 412 9.62 15.91 -4.07
N PRO A 413 9.40 16.79 -3.07
CA PRO A 413 10.41 17.76 -2.59
C PRO A 413 11.79 17.15 -2.27
N ARG A 414 11.85 15.94 -1.68
CA ARG A 414 13.14 15.23 -1.47
C ARG A 414 13.85 14.77 -2.75
N ILE A 415 13.11 14.51 -3.83
CA ILE A 415 13.67 14.16 -5.14
C ILE A 415 14.17 15.43 -5.85
N ARG A 416 13.53 16.58 -5.57
CA ARG A 416 13.95 17.90 -6.09
C ARG A 416 15.23 18.40 -5.43
N GLU A 417 15.39 18.24 -4.12
CA GLU A 417 16.63 18.62 -3.39
C GLU A 417 17.88 17.89 -3.92
N PHE A 418 17.73 16.66 -4.41
CA PHE A 418 18.86 15.90 -4.95
C PHE A 418 19.26 16.30 -6.38
N ARG A 419 18.34 16.93 -7.13
CA ARG A 419 18.59 17.41 -8.51
C ARG A 419 19.09 18.85 -8.56
N SER A 420 18.69 19.68 -7.59
CA SER A 420 19.09 21.09 -7.50
C SER A 420 20.33 21.21 -6.61
N GLY A 421 21.50 20.89 -7.16
CA GLY A 421 22.77 21.24 -6.54
C GLY A 421 22.90 22.76 -6.39
N LEU A 422 23.32 23.20 -5.20
CA LEU A 422 23.63 24.57 -4.79
C LEU A 422 22.45 25.57 -4.76
N GLY A 423 22.01 25.87 -3.54
CA GLY A 423 21.65 27.23 -3.12
C GLY A 423 20.43 27.88 -3.77
N SER A 424 19.23 27.57 -3.28
CA SER A 424 18.15 28.58 -3.25
C SER A 424 17.12 28.24 -2.17
N ALA A 425 17.07 29.10 -1.16
CA ALA A 425 16.15 29.00 -0.04
C ALA A 425 14.75 29.47 -0.44
N ARG A 426 13.97 28.65 -1.14
CA ARG A 426 12.49 28.70 -1.12
C ARG A 426 11.91 27.29 -1.22
N LYS A 427 11.61 26.71 -0.05
CA LYS A 427 10.79 25.50 0.13
C LYS A 427 9.34 25.84 -0.18
N GLU A 428 8.95 25.89 -1.45
CA GLU A 428 7.53 25.78 -1.79
C GLU A 428 7.33 24.71 -2.86
N VAL A 429 6.64 23.64 -2.47
CA VAL A 429 6.04 22.68 -3.38
C VAL A 429 4.88 23.44 -4.06
N PRO A 430 4.84 23.55 -5.39
CA PRO A 430 3.73 24.21 -6.05
C PRO A 430 2.41 23.53 -5.66
N PRO A 431 1.37 24.28 -5.24
CA PRO A 431 0.08 23.69 -4.85
C PRO A 431 -0.46 22.84 -5.99
N SER A 432 -1.15 21.73 -5.68
CA SER A 432 -1.85 20.96 -6.72
C SER A 432 -2.82 21.92 -7.42
N PRO A 433 -2.91 21.90 -8.75
CA PRO A 433 -3.78 22.81 -9.48
C PRO A 433 -5.27 22.55 -9.17
N LEU A 434 -5.60 21.39 -8.59
CA LEU A 434 -6.94 20.96 -8.22
C LEU A 434 -7.00 20.60 -6.74
N SER A 435 -8.12 20.93 -6.10
CA SER A 435 -8.37 20.56 -4.71
C SER A 435 -8.79 19.13 -4.53
N VAL A 436 -8.66 18.61 -3.31
CA VAL A 436 -9.22 17.29 -2.96
C VAL A 436 -10.74 17.29 -3.16
N HIS A 437 -11.43 18.36 -2.80
CA HIS A 437 -12.87 18.49 -3.03
C HIS A 437 -13.24 18.39 -4.51
N ASP A 438 -12.48 19.05 -5.40
CA ASP A 438 -12.73 19.02 -6.85
C ASP A 438 -12.48 17.63 -7.45
N ARG A 439 -11.51 16.87 -6.92
CA ARG A 439 -11.20 15.51 -7.38
C ARG A 439 -12.32 14.51 -7.10
N TYR A 440 -12.97 14.65 -5.94
CA TYR A 440 -14.04 13.75 -5.49
C TYR A 440 -15.44 14.25 -5.84
N SER A 441 -15.58 15.50 -6.29
CA SER A 441 -16.84 16.01 -6.83
C SER A 441 -17.09 15.48 -8.25
N SER A 442 -18.35 15.19 -8.58
CA SER A 442 -18.73 14.85 -9.95
C SER A 442 -18.59 16.07 -10.87
N PRO A 443 -18.12 15.94 -12.13
CA PRO A 443 -18.14 17.05 -13.08
C PRO A 443 -19.58 17.51 -13.28
N ALA A 444 -19.90 18.76 -12.92
CA ALA A 444 -21.17 19.34 -13.34
C ALA A 444 -21.15 19.45 -14.87
N ALA A 445 -22.22 18.99 -15.54
CA ALA A 445 -22.36 19.12 -16.99
C ALA A 445 -22.12 20.58 -17.42
N GLY A 446 -21.00 20.83 -18.11
CA GLY A 446 -20.59 22.16 -18.59
C GLY A 446 -19.42 22.84 -17.85
N SER A 447 -18.84 22.26 -16.79
CA SER A 447 -17.71 22.90 -16.07
C SER A 447 -16.39 22.95 -16.86
N ALA A 448 -16.26 22.14 -17.93
CA ALA A 448 -15.09 22.11 -18.81
C ALA A 448 -15.04 23.26 -19.85
N LYS A 449 -16.04 24.15 -19.90
CA LYS A 449 -15.99 25.34 -20.77
C LYS A 449 -15.42 26.54 -20.02
N ARG A 450 -14.10 26.57 -19.84
CA ARG A 450 -13.41 27.83 -19.51
C ARG A 450 -13.49 28.72 -20.76
N ARG A 451 -14.36 29.74 -20.71
CA ARG A 451 -14.65 30.65 -21.84
C ARG A 451 -13.35 31.30 -22.33
N LEU A 452 -13.00 31.05 -23.58
CA LEU A 452 -11.76 31.48 -24.23
C LEU A 452 -11.85 32.85 -24.93
N PHE A 453 -13.00 33.53 -24.88
CA PHE A 453 -13.17 34.88 -25.41
C PHE A 453 -14.03 35.72 -24.47
N GLY A 454 -13.45 36.79 -23.94
CA GLY A 454 -14.19 37.89 -23.33
C GLY A 454 -14.57 38.86 -24.42
N ASP A 455 -15.87 39.03 -24.68
CA ASP A 455 -16.37 40.18 -25.42
C ASP A 455 -16.58 41.31 -24.41
N ASP A 456 -15.57 42.17 -24.28
CA ASP A 456 -15.75 43.51 -23.74
C ASP A 456 -16.13 44.45 -24.88
N ALA A 457 -17.29 45.09 -24.77
CA ALA A 457 -17.62 46.30 -25.53
C ALA A 457 -17.79 47.46 -24.53
N PRO A 458 -17.28 48.67 -24.84
CA PRO A 458 -17.10 49.73 -23.86
C PRO A 458 -18.43 50.40 -23.47
N GLY A 459 -18.55 50.79 -22.20
CA GLY A 459 -19.77 51.37 -21.63
C GLY A 459 -20.11 52.79 -22.12
N PRO A 460 -21.21 53.35 -21.57
CA PRO A 460 -21.06 54.61 -20.85
C PRO A 460 -21.84 54.68 -19.52
N SER A 461 -21.57 55.76 -18.80
CA SER A 461 -21.61 55.99 -17.36
C SER A 461 -22.96 56.44 -16.74
N VAL A 462 -23.10 56.11 -15.44
CA VAL A 462 -23.79 56.84 -14.32
C VAL A 462 -25.34 56.87 -14.25
N SER A 463 -25.89 56.31 -13.16
CA SER A 463 -26.77 57.01 -12.18
C SER A 463 -27.30 56.04 -11.10
N LEU A 464 -27.45 56.57 -9.88
CA LEU A 464 -27.89 55.97 -8.62
C LEU A 464 -29.33 55.39 -8.65
N ASN A 465 -29.57 54.31 -7.88
CA ASN A 465 -30.45 54.23 -6.68
C ASN A 465 -31.19 52.87 -6.47
N THR A 466 -31.10 52.39 -5.22
CA THR A 466 -32.16 51.77 -4.39
C THR A 466 -32.67 50.32 -4.64
N ARG A 467 -32.22 49.40 -3.76
CA ARG A 467 -32.98 48.48 -2.86
C ARG A 467 -34.00 47.48 -3.47
N MET A 468 -33.73 46.17 -3.32
CA MET A 468 -34.54 45.14 -2.61
C MET A 468 -34.27 43.70 -3.10
N SER A 469 -34.38 42.76 -2.15
CA SER A 469 -34.13 41.31 -2.18
C SER A 469 -35.30 40.48 -2.79
N PRO A 470 -35.14 39.13 -2.99
CA PRO A 470 -35.69 38.37 -4.12
C PRO A 470 -36.84 37.39 -3.76
N LEU A 471 -37.55 36.85 -4.78
CA LEU A 471 -38.18 35.51 -4.81
C LEU A 471 -38.73 35.15 -6.24
N PRO A 472 -39.21 33.91 -6.54
CA PRO A 472 -38.52 32.96 -7.42
C PRO A 472 -39.31 32.56 -8.70
N SER A 473 -38.64 31.87 -9.64
CA SER A 473 -39.25 31.30 -10.85
C SER A 473 -39.67 29.82 -10.67
N PRO A 474 -40.78 29.36 -11.29
CA PRO A 474 -41.36 28.03 -11.05
C PRO A 474 -40.82 26.94 -11.99
N ALA A 475 -40.67 25.74 -11.43
CA ALA A 475 -40.44 24.50 -12.17
C ALA A 475 -41.72 24.06 -12.93
N LYS A 476 -41.58 23.71 -14.21
CA LYS A 476 -42.62 23.02 -14.99
C LYS A 476 -42.28 21.53 -15.11
N ARG A 477 -43.03 20.72 -14.36
CA ARG A 477 -43.22 19.28 -14.54
C ARG A 477 -44.21 19.10 -15.71
N LEU A 478 -43.84 18.31 -16.72
CA LEU A 478 -44.78 17.84 -17.75
C LEU A 478 -44.73 16.31 -17.82
N THR A 479 -45.79 15.72 -17.28
CA THR A 479 -46.31 14.39 -17.58
C THR A 479 -47.15 14.48 -18.86
N PHE A 480 -46.95 13.56 -19.81
CA PHE A 480 -48.01 13.18 -20.75
C PHE A 480 -47.94 11.69 -21.07
N GLY A 481 -49.11 11.07 -21.01
CA GLY A 481 -49.36 9.65 -21.24
C GLY A 481 -49.61 9.31 -22.72
N SER A 482 -49.74 8.01 -22.91
CA SER A 482 -49.86 7.24 -24.15
C SER A 482 -51.05 7.58 -25.05
N SER A 483 -50.85 7.49 -26.36
CA SER A 483 -51.49 6.50 -27.28
C SER A 483 -51.67 7.05 -28.71
N SER A 484 -51.08 6.38 -29.72
CA SER A 484 -51.80 5.84 -30.89
C SER A 484 -50.86 5.22 -31.94
N THR A 485 -51.01 3.91 -32.07
CA THR A 485 -50.92 3.02 -33.24
C THR A 485 -50.56 3.58 -34.62
N LEU A 486 -49.60 2.92 -35.30
CA LEU A 486 -49.70 2.51 -36.71
C LEU A 486 -49.05 1.12 -36.89
N LYS A 487 -49.78 0.21 -37.55
CA LYS A 487 -49.36 -1.15 -37.93
C LYS A 487 -48.79 -1.13 -39.35
N SER A 488 -47.80 -1.99 -39.62
CA SER A 488 -47.59 -2.66 -40.91
C SER A 488 -46.91 -4.00 -40.64
N GLY A 489 -47.48 -5.08 -41.20
CA GLY A 489 -47.19 -6.47 -40.84
C GLY A 489 -46.24 -7.19 -41.77
N GLY A 490 -45.90 -8.43 -41.39
CA GLY A 490 -45.13 -9.39 -42.20
C GLY A 490 -44.69 -10.64 -41.42
N GLN A 491 -45.65 -11.54 -41.20
CA GLN A 491 -45.59 -13.02 -41.03
C GLN A 491 -44.36 -13.75 -40.45
N GLY A 492 -44.61 -14.65 -39.47
CA GLY A 492 -43.68 -15.73 -39.14
C GLY A 492 -43.87 -16.57 -37.85
N ALA A 493 -45.10 -16.96 -37.46
CA ALA A 493 -45.48 -18.20 -36.70
C ALA A 493 -44.83 -18.56 -35.32
N PRO A 494 -45.46 -19.41 -34.47
CA PRO A 494 -45.78 -19.01 -33.09
C PRO A 494 -45.22 -19.94 -31.99
N THR A 495 -45.00 -19.39 -30.79
CA THR A 495 -45.04 -20.19 -29.54
C THR A 495 -46.01 -19.56 -28.55
N THR A 496 -47.02 -20.36 -28.24
CA THR A 496 -48.21 -20.12 -27.41
C THR A 496 -47.86 -19.77 -25.97
N ILE A 497 -48.32 -18.60 -25.50
CA ILE A 497 -48.42 -18.28 -24.06
C ILE A 497 -49.90 -18.34 -23.69
N LEU A 498 -50.24 -19.31 -22.84
CA LEU A 498 -51.54 -19.47 -22.20
C LEU A 498 -51.44 -18.92 -20.78
N SER A 499 -52.27 -17.91 -20.48
CA SER A 499 -52.42 -17.33 -19.15
C SER A 499 -53.86 -17.54 -18.69
N ILE A 500 -54.09 -18.26 -17.58
CA ILE A 500 -55.35 -18.25 -16.82
C ILE A 500 -55.01 -18.34 -15.32
N PRO A 501 -55.71 -17.61 -14.43
CA PRO A 501 -55.17 -17.04 -13.18
C PRO A 501 -55.54 -17.84 -11.94
N LEU A 502 -54.89 -17.58 -10.79
CA LEU A 502 -55.42 -17.93 -9.48
C LEU A 502 -54.94 -16.97 -8.37
N GLN A 503 -55.92 -16.61 -7.53
CA GLN A 503 -55.87 -15.71 -6.38
C GLN A 503 -54.88 -16.18 -5.30
N GLY A 504 -54.30 -15.22 -4.58
CA GLY A 504 -53.26 -15.46 -3.57
C GLY A 504 -53.75 -15.90 -2.19
N VAL A 505 -52.80 -16.29 -1.34
CA VAL A 505 -52.72 -16.06 0.12
C VAL A 505 -51.24 -16.22 0.54
N SER A 506 -50.85 -15.44 1.55
CA SER A 506 -49.54 -15.29 2.21
C SER A 506 -48.86 -16.57 2.73
N SER A 507 -47.53 -16.62 2.65
CA SER A 507 -46.59 -16.52 3.80
C SER A 507 -45.31 -17.35 3.59
N ASP A 508 -44.21 -16.73 4.04
CA ASP A 508 -42.90 -17.26 4.46
C ASP A 508 -42.00 -18.10 3.54
N ARG A 509 -40.79 -17.54 3.36
CA ARG A 509 -39.45 -18.14 3.35
C ARG A 509 -39.25 -19.39 2.48
N THR A 510 -38.29 -19.31 1.54
CA THR A 510 -37.04 -20.12 1.52
C THR A 510 -36.38 -20.09 0.12
N ILE A 511 -35.11 -19.65 0.11
CA ILE A 511 -33.93 -20.07 -0.69
C ILE A 511 -34.17 -20.64 -2.10
N THR A 512 -33.56 -20.01 -3.11
CA THR A 512 -33.40 -20.56 -4.47
C THR A 512 -31.93 -20.91 -4.73
N LEU A 513 -31.64 -22.20 -4.81
CA LEU A 513 -30.45 -22.79 -5.41
C LEU A 513 -30.64 -22.83 -6.93
N ILE A 514 -29.65 -22.40 -7.71
CA ILE A 514 -29.64 -22.58 -9.17
C ILE A 514 -28.64 -23.69 -9.53
N PRO A 515 -29.06 -24.71 -10.31
CA PRO A 515 -28.24 -25.85 -10.67
C PRO A 515 -27.31 -25.53 -11.85
N VAL A 516 -26.13 -26.14 -11.82
CA VAL A 516 -25.19 -26.22 -12.96
C VAL A 516 -25.62 -27.38 -13.85
N GLN A 517 -25.63 -27.18 -15.16
CA GLN A 517 -25.76 -28.27 -16.14
C GLN A 517 -24.69 -28.14 -17.24
N PRO A 518 -24.16 -29.27 -17.75
CA PRO A 518 -22.90 -29.31 -18.48
C PRO A 518 -23.11 -29.25 -19.99
N CYS A 519 -22.19 -28.58 -20.68
CA CYS A 519 -21.46 -29.03 -21.88
C CYS A 519 -20.28 -28.09 -22.09
#